data_AF-A0A6B0VI97-F1
#
_entry.id   AF-A0A6B0VI97-F1
#
_cell.length_a   1.000
_cell.length_b   1.000
_cell.length_c   1.000
_cell.angle_alpha   90.00
_cell.angle_beta   90.00
_cell.angle_gamma   90.00
#
_symmetry.space_group_name_H-M   'P 1'
#
loop_
_entity.id
_entity.type
_entity.pdbx_description
1 polymer ?
#
loop_
_entity_poly.entity_id
_entity_poly.type
_entity_poly.pdbx_seq_one_letter_code
_entity_poly.pdbx_strand_id
1 'polypeptide(L)'
;MSSNEPLEFGHTDRKAIYEYVERHGAVDPDDVQETLGTDPSGFRHHVAILKRDGRLEEEDGKLRVTIAAGAEEEYVSEDLEFHIRPARQEDLSGIVGAIRQVAEEKTYIEAESVADEIDHEEALLRHNEIESRMFFVATVDDEVVGWVHLHAPELEKLSHTAELTVGVLEDYRSHGIGSHLLSRGLEWAGSNGYERVYQSVPSSNEEAIAFLEGHDWETEAIREDHYKLNGHYADEVMMALEL
;
A
#
# COMPACT_ATOMS: atom_id res chain seq x y z
N MET A 1 4.89 19.40 6.72
CA MET A 1 3.98 19.27 7.89
C MET A 1 3.90 17.79 8.14
N SER A 2 4.17 17.35 9.38
CA SER A 2 4.18 15.92 9.72
C SER A 2 2.81 15.32 9.41
N SER A 3 2.75 14.26 8.61
CA SER A 3 1.51 13.57 8.22
C SER A 3 0.96 12.65 9.30
N ASN A 4 1.63 12.58 10.46
CA ASN A 4 1.32 11.66 11.55
C ASN A 4 0.27 12.21 12.55
N GLU A 5 -0.60 13.15 12.13
CA GLU A 5 -1.74 13.59 12.93
C GLU A 5 -2.99 12.76 12.54
N PRO A 6 -3.70 12.17 13.53
CA PRO A 6 -4.85 11.33 13.25
C PRO A 6 -5.90 12.05 12.41
N LEU A 7 -6.59 11.29 11.57
CA LEU A 7 -7.56 11.80 10.61
C LEU A 7 -8.84 12.33 11.28
N GLU A 8 -8.80 13.57 11.76
CA GLU A 8 -9.97 14.22 12.36
C GLU A 8 -10.92 14.79 11.29
N PHE A 9 -11.99 14.05 10.99
CA PHE A 9 -13.02 14.52 10.07
C PHE A 9 -13.96 15.57 10.66
N GLY A 10 -14.05 15.69 11.99
CA GLY A 10 -14.88 16.66 12.70
C GLY A 10 -16.38 16.70 12.34
N HIS A 11 -16.89 15.75 11.54
CA HIS A 11 -18.30 15.58 11.17
C HIS A 11 -18.52 14.17 10.60
N THR A 12 -19.65 13.54 10.93
CA THR A 12 -19.99 12.19 10.46
C THR A 12 -20.11 12.12 8.95
N ASP A 13 -20.75 13.11 8.32
CA ASP A 13 -20.96 13.10 6.87
C ASP A 13 -19.64 13.28 6.10
N ARG A 14 -18.69 14.04 6.65
CA ARG A 14 -17.34 14.14 6.04
C ARG A 14 -16.62 12.79 6.07
N LYS A 15 -16.70 12.09 7.20
CA LYS A 15 -16.15 10.74 7.34
C LYS A 15 -16.81 9.78 6.36
N ALA A 16 -18.13 9.76 6.28
CA ALA A 16 -18.88 8.89 5.38
C ALA A 16 -18.57 9.15 3.90
N ILE A 17 -18.47 10.42 3.48
CA ILE A 17 -18.10 10.79 2.11
C ILE A 17 -16.68 10.31 1.80
N TYR A 18 -15.72 10.59 2.69
CA TYR A 18 -14.33 10.16 2.50
C TYR A 18 -14.22 8.63 2.39
N GLU A 19 -14.80 7.89 3.34
CA GLU A 19 -14.78 6.42 3.34
C GLU A 19 -15.47 5.82 2.11
N TYR A 20 -16.51 6.49 1.58
CA TYR A 20 -17.16 6.06 0.35
C TYR A 20 -16.21 6.19 -0.85
N VAL A 21 -15.57 7.36 -1.01
CA VAL A 21 -14.61 7.59 -2.10
C VAL A 21 -13.39 6.67 -1.96
N GLU A 22 -12.90 6.44 -0.74
CA GLU A 22 -11.78 5.54 -0.45
C GLU A 22 -12.05 4.11 -0.95
N ARG A 23 -13.25 3.57 -0.71
CA ARG A 23 -13.62 2.19 -1.14
C ARG A 23 -13.95 2.06 -2.62
N HIS A 24 -14.43 3.13 -3.26
CA HIS A 24 -14.93 3.07 -4.63
C HIS A 24 -14.00 3.73 -5.66
N GLY A 25 -12.92 4.38 -5.21
CA GLY A 25 -11.99 5.07 -6.09
C GLY A 25 -12.59 6.33 -6.72
N ALA A 26 -12.43 6.49 -8.03
CA ALA A 26 -12.93 7.64 -8.76
C ALA A 26 -14.46 7.60 -8.95
N VAL A 27 -15.18 8.39 -8.17
CA VAL A 27 -16.66 8.38 -8.12
C VAL A 27 -17.30 9.68 -8.59
N ASP A 28 -18.49 9.58 -9.19
CA ASP A 28 -19.29 10.76 -9.52
C ASP A 28 -19.86 11.38 -8.21
N PRO A 29 -19.68 12.69 -7.96
CA PRO A 29 -20.21 13.34 -6.77
C PRO A 29 -21.72 13.14 -6.57
N ASP A 30 -22.51 13.07 -7.65
CA ASP A 30 -23.97 12.91 -7.57
C ASP A 30 -24.32 11.49 -7.11
N ASP A 31 -23.59 10.46 -7.55
CA ASP A 31 -23.78 9.08 -7.11
C ASP A 31 -23.47 8.90 -5.62
N VAL A 32 -22.41 9.55 -5.12
CA VAL A 32 -22.06 9.56 -3.68
C VAL A 32 -23.18 10.22 -2.89
N GLN A 33 -23.65 11.38 -3.35
CA GLN A 33 -24.67 12.16 -2.67
C GLN A 33 -26.00 11.39 -2.57
N GLU A 34 -26.41 10.73 -3.65
CA GLU A 34 -27.62 9.89 -3.67
C GLU A 34 -27.46 8.68 -2.75
N THR A 35 -26.32 7.97 -2.83
CA THR A 35 -26.09 6.75 -2.04
C THR A 35 -26.04 7.03 -0.54
N LEU A 36 -25.38 8.12 -0.13
CA LEU A 36 -25.28 8.49 1.29
C LEU A 36 -26.53 9.24 1.80
N GLY A 37 -27.49 9.55 0.92
CA GLY A 37 -28.74 10.23 1.29
C GLY A 37 -28.53 11.62 1.90
N THR A 38 -27.45 12.31 1.52
CA THR A 38 -27.09 13.62 2.07
C THR A 38 -27.82 14.74 1.33
N ASP A 39 -28.16 15.84 2.02
CA ASP A 39 -28.72 17.03 1.38
C ASP A 39 -27.71 17.62 0.37
N PRO A 40 -28.13 18.03 -0.86
CA PRO A 40 -27.23 18.59 -1.87
C PRO A 40 -26.39 19.79 -1.42
N SER A 41 -26.91 20.63 -0.52
CA SER A 41 -26.19 21.78 0.03
C SER A 41 -25.14 21.35 1.05
N GLY A 42 -25.51 20.47 1.98
CA GLY A 42 -24.62 19.88 2.98
C GLY A 42 -23.50 19.06 2.34
N PHE A 43 -23.81 18.23 1.35
CA PHE A 43 -22.83 17.42 0.62
C PHE A 43 -21.76 18.30 -0.03
N ARG A 44 -22.17 19.32 -0.81
CA ARG A 44 -21.23 20.27 -1.44
C ARG A 44 -20.38 21.00 -0.41
N HIS A 45 -20.95 21.34 0.74
CA HIS A 45 -20.21 21.98 1.83
C HIS A 45 -19.14 21.04 2.41
N HIS A 46 -19.48 19.77 2.67
CA HIS A 46 -18.54 18.78 3.19
C HIS A 46 -17.44 18.42 2.19
N VAL A 47 -17.77 18.22 0.91
CA VAL A 47 -16.78 17.99 -0.16
C VAL A 47 -15.84 19.18 -0.29
N ALA A 48 -16.34 20.42 -0.25
CA ALA A 48 -15.49 21.60 -0.32
C ALA A 48 -14.48 21.67 0.84
N ILE A 49 -14.88 21.26 2.05
CA ILE A 49 -13.98 21.17 3.20
C ILE A 49 -12.95 20.06 3.00
N LEU A 50 -13.36 18.86 2.59
CA LEU A 50 -12.46 17.74 2.32
C LEU A 50 -11.42 18.09 1.25
N LYS A 51 -11.81 18.81 0.19
CA LYS A 51 -10.90 19.31 -0.84
C LYS A 51 -9.94 20.36 -0.31
N ARG A 52 -10.43 21.33 0.47
CA ARG A 52 -9.60 22.36 1.10
C ARG A 52 -8.55 21.76 2.04
N ASP A 53 -8.95 20.72 2.77
CA ASP A 53 -8.10 20.03 3.73
C ASP A 53 -7.19 18.96 3.07
N GLY A 54 -7.18 18.88 1.74
CA GLY A 54 -6.30 18.00 0.96
C GLY A 54 -6.62 16.52 1.13
N ARG A 55 -7.88 16.18 1.46
CA ARG A 55 -8.34 14.79 1.65
C ARG A 55 -8.99 14.23 0.40
N LEU A 56 -9.67 15.09 -0.36
CA LEU A 56 -10.24 14.74 -1.66
C LEU A 56 -9.74 15.69 -2.72
N GLU A 57 -9.67 15.20 -3.95
CA GLU A 57 -9.50 15.99 -5.14
C GLU A 57 -10.61 15.68 -6.14
N GLU A 58 -10.73 16.54 -7.16
CA GLU A 58 -11.68 16.34 -8.23
C GLU A 58 -10.96 16.47 -9.56
N GLU A 59 -11.01 15.41 -10.35
CA GLU A 59 -10.36 15.31 -11.66
C GLU A 59 -11.35 14.65 -12.62
N ASP A 60 -11.52 15.23 -13.81
CA ASP A 60 -12.50 14.81 -14.81
C ASP A 60 -13.94 14.66 -14.26
N GLY A 61 -14.31 15.52 -13.30
CA GLY A 61 -15.62 15.54 -12.67
C GLY A 61 -15.85 14.42 -11.64
N LYS A 62 -14.82 13.63 -11.32
CA LYS A 62 -14.89 12.56 -10.32
C LYS A 62 -14.13 12.93 -9.05
N LEU A 63 -14.65 12.54 -7.90
CA LEU A 63 -13.96 12.65 -6.61
C LEU A 63 -12.98 11.48 -6.45
N ARG A 64 -11.79 11.80 -5.92
CA ARG A 64 -10.75 10.83 -5.53
C ARG A 64 -10.15 11.21 -4.18
N VAL A 65 -9.64 10.23 -3.45
CA VAL A 65 -8.80 10.49 -2.27
C VAL A 65 -7.47 11.09 -2.73
N THR A 66 -7.07 12.20 -2.12
CA THR A 66 -5.75 12.79 -2.37
C THR A 66 -4.71 12.04 -1.55
N ILE A 67 -3.69 11.51 -2.22
CA ILE A 67 -2.56 10.84 -1.58
C ILE A 67 -1.32 11.72 -1.78
N ALA A 68 -0.73 12.20 -0.69
CA ALA A 68 0.56 12.87 -0.74
C ALA A 68 1.71 11.86 -0.86
N ALA A 69 1.73 11.07 -1.94
CA ALA A 69 2.68 9.97 -2.15
C ALA A 69 3.54 10.12 -3.42
N GLY A 70 3.61 11.32 -3.98
CA GLY A 70 4.39 11.59 -5.20
C GLY A 70 3.67 11.25 -6.50
N ALA A 71 4.27 11.63 -7.61
CA ALA A 71 3.73 11.42 -8.94
C ALA A 71 4.13 10.05 -9.51
N GLU A 72 3.57 9.72 -10.67
CA GLU A 72 4.02 8.60 -11.49
C GLU A 72 5.44 8.85 -12.02
N GLU A 73 6.26 7.80 -12.00
CA GLU A 73 7.63 7.80 -12.50
C GLU A 73 7.81 6.71 -13.55
N GLU A 74 8.37 7.08 -14.69
CA GLU A 74 8.63 6.20 -15.82
C GLU A 74 10.07 5.69 -15.79
N TYR A 75 10.24 4.40 -16.04
CA TYR A 75 11.52 3.71 -16.04
C TYR A 75 11.67 2.89 -17.32
N VAL A 76 12.88 2.90 -17.88
CA VAL A 76 13.22 2.12 -19.08
C VAL A 76 14.46 1.27 -18.76
N SER A 77 14.28 -0.04 -18.83
CA SER A 77 15.37 -1.03 -18.86
C SER A 77 15.66 -1.44 -20.30
N GLU A 78 16.65 -2.31 -20.54
CA GLU A 78 17.10 -2.65 -21.91
C GLU A 78 15.96 -3.12 -22.84
N ASP A 79 14.99 -3.87 -22.31
CA ASP A 79 13.89 -4.47 -23.09
C ASP A 79 12.49 -4.22 -22.49
N LEU A 80 12.37 -3.41 -21.44
CA LEU A 80 11.10 -3.19 -20.73
C LEU A 80 10.95 -1.74 -20.26
N GLU A 81 9.81 -1.14 -20.59
CA GLU A 81 9.31 0.13 -20.06
C GLU A 81 8.27 -0.17 -18.98
N PHE A 82 8.39 0.47 -17.82
CA PHE A 82 7.45 0.31 -16.72
C PHE A 82 7.28 1.63 -15.95
N HIS A 83 6.14 1.76 -15.27
CA HIS A 83 5.79 2.93 -14.48
C HIS A 83 5.66 2.52 -13.02
N ILE A 84 6.06 3.39 -12.09
CA ILE A 84 5.78 3.24 -10.66
C ILE A 84 4.99 4.44 -10.17
N ARG A 85 3.88 4.16 -9.47
CA ARG A 85 2.98 5.20 -8.95
C ARG A 85 2.25 4.73 -7.69
N PRO A 86 1.68 5.66 -6.90
CA PRO A 86 0.68 5.30 -5.90
C PRO A 86 -0.42 4.44 -6.53
N ALA A 87 -0.82 3.39 -5.81
CA ALA A 87 -1.93 2.57 -6.22
C ALA A 87 -3.23 3.38 -6.19
N ARG A 88 -4.08 3.10 -7.17
CA ARG A 88 -5.44 3.59 -7.26
C ARG A 88 -6.38 2.43 -6.96
N GLN A 89 -7.59 2.72 -6.51
CA GLN A 89 -8.57 1.67 -6.18
C GLN A 89 -8.86 0.73 -7.36
N GLU A 90 -8.75 1.25 -8.59
CA GLU A 90 -8.87 0.49 -9.83
C GLU A 90 -7.80 -0.61 -9.98
N ASP A 91 -6.65 -0.48 -9.33
CA ASP A 91 -5.56 -1.45 -9.34
C ASP A 91 -5.83 -2.65 -8.41
N LEU A 92 -6.88 -2.62 -7.57
CA LEU A 92 -7.12 -3.62 -6.52
C LEU A 92 -7.08 -5.04 -7.08
N SER A 93 -7.79 -5.28 -8.18
CA SER A 93 -7.84 -6.59 -8.82
C SER A 93 -6.46 -7.04 -9.36
N GLY A 94 -5.68 -6.11 -9.91
CA GLY A 94 -4.33 -6.38 -10.40
C GLY A 94 -3.35 -6.67 -9.26
N ILE A 95 -3.43 -5.92 -8.17
CA ILE A 95 -2.62 -6.14 -6.95
C ILE A 95 -2.96 -7.49 -6.33
N VAL A 96 -4.24 -7.80 -6.11
CA VAL A 96 -4.68 -9.09 -5.57
C VAL A 96 -4.21 -10.25 -6.46
N GLY A 97 -4.33 -10.08 -7.79
CA GLY A 97 -3.84 -11.06 -8.77
C GLY A 97 -2.33 -11.29 -8.66
N ALA A 98 -1.55 -10.21 -8.65
CA ALA A 98 -0.10 -10.27 -8.55
C ALA A 98 0.38 -10.89 -7.23
N ILE A 99 -0.24 -10.51 -6.11
CA ILE A 99 0.05 -11.07 -4.79
C ILE A 99 -0.19 -12.58 -4.79
N ARG A 100 -1.37 -13.02 -5.25
CA ARG A 100 -1.73 -14.44 -5.28
C ARG A 100 -0.77 -15.25 -6.16
N GLN A 101 -0.40 -14.71 -7.32
CA GLN A 101 0.56 -15.38 -8.21
C GLN A 101 1.94 -15.53 -7.56
N VAL A 102 2.45 -14.47 -6.91
CA VAL A 102 3.75 -14.54 -6.21
C VAL A 102 3.68 -15.50 -5.01
N ALA A 103 2.58 -15.52 -4.27
CA ALA A 103 2.37 -16.42 -3.14
C ALA A 103 2.25 -17.90 -3.56
N GLU A 104 1.65 -18.18 -4.72
CA GLU A 104 1.60 -19.53 -5.30
C GLU A 104 2.99 -20.02 -5.75
N GLU A 105 3.82 -19.12 -6.30
CA GLU A 105 5.16 -19.44 -6.80
C GLU A 105 6.17 -19.67 -5.66
N LYS A 106 6.03 -18.93 -4.56
CA LYS A 106 6.97 -18.92 -3.43
C LYS A 106 6.19 -18.66 -2.16
N THR A 107 6.58 -19.32 -1.08
CA THR A 107 5.84 -19.31 0.18
C THR A 107 5.81 -17.94 0.89
N TYR A 108 5.10 -16.97 0.33
CA TYR A 108 5.03 -15.58 0.75
C TYR A 108 3.79 -15.41 1.64
N ILE A 109 3.90 -15.85 2.88
CA ILE A 109 2.76 -16.00 3.81
C ILE A 109 2.16 -14.64 4.16
N GLU A 110 2.99 -13.62 4.38
CA GLU A 110 2.50 -12.26 4.65
C GLU A 110 1.75 -11.69 3.46
N ALA A 111 2.17 -12.00 2.24
CA ALA A 111 1.50 -11.53 1.04
C ALA A 111 0.10 -12.17 0.90
N GLU A 112 -0.06 -13.45 1.22
CA GLU A 112 -1.39 -14.08 1.27
C GLU A 112 -2.34 -13.35 2.22
N SER A 113 -1.88 -13.01 3.43
CA SER A 113 -2.69 -12.23 4.37
C SER A 113 -3.02 -10.83 3.87
N VAL A 114 -2.09 -10.16 3.18
CA VAL A 114 -2.35 -8.84 2.59
C VAL A 114 -3.43 -8.94 1.51
N ALA A 115 -3.38 -9.95 0.64
CA ALA A 115 -4.42 -10.16 -0.37
C ALA A 115 -5.79 -10.44 0.26
N ASP A 116 -5.85 -11.29 1.29
CA ASP A 116 -7.12 -11.60 1.97
C ASP A 116 -7.69 -10.37 2.70
N GLU A 117 -6.83 -9.55 3.31
CA GLU A 117 -7.24 -8.32 3.99
C GLU A 117 -7.83 -7.31 3.01
N ILE A 118 -7.16 -7.01 1.90
CA ILE A 118 -7.67 -6.05 0.90
C ILE A 118 -8.89 -6.57 0.15
N ASP A 119 -8.99 -7.89 -0.09
CA ASP A 119 -10.16 -8.53 -0.72
C ASP A 119 -11.37 -8.51 0.24
N HIS A 120 -11.14 -8.61 1.55
CA HIS A 120 -12.20 -8.50 2.55
C HIS A 120 -12.68 -7.05 2.75
N GLU A 121 -11.75 -6.10 2.76
CA GLU A 121 -12.05 -4.70 3.08
C GLU A 121 -12.46 -3.85 1.87
N GLU A 122 -12.15 -4.32 0.66
CA GLU A 122 -12.42 -3.63 -0.61
C GLU A 122 -11.81 -2.21 -0.65
N ALA A 123 -10.67 -1.98 0.03
CA ALA A 123 -9.97 -0.70 0.04
C ALA A 123 -8.44 -0.89 0.08
N LEU A 124 -7.74 -0.30 -0.88
CA LEU A 124 -6.27 -0.34 -0.94
C LEU A 124 -5.62 0.65 0.02
N LEU A 125 -6.20 1.82 0.14
CA LEU A 125 -5.64 2.91 0.93
C LEU A 125 -6.44 3.03 2.21
N ARG A 126 -5.71 3.15 3.32
CA ARG A 126 -6.28 3.48 4.62
C ARG A 126 -5.43 4.55 5.25
N HIS A 127 -6.08 5.54 5.80
CA HIS A 127 -5.45 6.40 6.78
C HIS A 127 -6.58 6.74 7.76
N ASN A 128 -6.47 6.30 9.01
CA ASN A 128 -7.51 6.53 10.01
C ASN A 128 -6.91 6.49 11.41
N GLU A 129 -7.73 6.37 12.45
CA GLU A 129 -7.28 6.36 13.86
C GLU A 129 -6.71 5.00 14.31
N ILE A 130 -6.74 3.98 13.45
CA ILE A 130 -6.36 2.58 13.74
C ILE A 130 -5.08 2.21 12.99
N GLU A 131 -4.99 2.59 11.71
CA GLU A 131 -3.89 2.22 10.84
C GLU A 131 -3.69 3.20 9.68
N SER A 132 -2.48 3.14 9.13
CA SER A 132 -2.10 3.70 7.84
C SER A 132 -1.68 2.56 6.91
N ARG A 133 -2.30 2.50 5.72
CA ARG A 133 -2.02 1.52 4.66
C ARG A 133 -1.75 2.25 3.35
N MET A 134 -0.61 1.95 2.74
CA MET A 134 -0.17 2.56 1.49
C MET A 134 0.31 1.49 0.51
N PHE A 135 -0.09 1.62 -0.75
CA PHE A 135 0.42 0.78 -1.84
C PHE A 135 1.02 1.64 -2.95
N PHE A 136 2.13 1.17 -3.50
CA PHE A 136 2.61 1.58 -4.82
C PHE A 136 2.60 0.37 -5.74
N VAL A 137 2.33 0.62 -7.01
CA VAL A 137 2.32 -0.41 -8.05
C VAL A 137 3.36 -0.12 -9.09
N ALA A 138 3.94 -1.18 -9.64
CA ALA A 138 4.65 -1.15 -10.90
C ALA A 138 3.72 -1.64 -12.01
N THR A 139 3.63 -0.90 -13.11
CA THR A 139 2.78 -1.25 -14.25
C THR A 139 3.54 -1.31 -15.56
N VAL A 140 3.21 -2.29 -16.40
CA VAL A 140 3.67 -2.43 -17.79
C VAL A 140 2.43 -2.48 -18.66
N ASP A 141 2.31 -1.61 -19.67
CA ASP A 141 1.11 -1.49 -20.51
C ASP A 141 -0.19 -1.38 -19.67
N ASP A 142 -0.15 -0.58 -18.59
CA ASP A 142 -1.22 -0.40 -17.59
C ASP A 142 -1.58 -1.65 -16.73
N GLU A 143 -0.92 -2.78 -16.91
CA GLU A 143 -1.12 -4.00 -16.10
C GLU A 143 -0.20 -4.01 -14.88
N VAL A 144 -0.73 -4.36 -13.70
CA VAL A 144 0.06 -4.44 -12.46
C VAL A 144 0.99 -5.66 -12.49
N VAL A 145 2.30 -5.41 -12.42
CA VAL A 145 3.35 -6.45 -12.47
C VAL A 145 4.14 -6.58 -11.17
N GLY A 146 3.93 -5.66 -10.23
CA GLY A 146 4.54 -5.68 -8.92
C GLY A 146 3.93 -4.64 -7.99
N TRP A 147 4.19 -4.79 -6.70
CA TRP A 147 3.70 -3.88 -5.68
C TRP A 147 4.73 -3.70 -4.56
N VAL A 148 4.62 -2.58 -3.86
CA VAL A 148 5.10 -2.44 -2.48
C VAL A 148 3.95 -1.97 -1.63
N HIS A 149 3.82 -2.57 -0.46
CA HIS A 149 2.77 -2.31 0.52
C HIS A 149 3.43 -1.90 1.83
N LEU A 150 2.94 -0.83 2.44
CA LEU A 150 3.28 -0.43 3.79
C LEU A 150 2.03 -0.46 4.66
N HIS A 151 2.18 -1.05 5.84
CA HIS A 151 1.18 -1.05 6.90
C HIS A 151 1.81 -0.51 8.18
N ALA A 152 1.15 0.44 8.82
CA ALA A 152 1.60 1.02 10.08
C ALA A 152 0.43 1.11 11.07
N PRO A 153 0.58 0.57 12.29
CA PRO A 153 -0.44 0.72 13.32
C PRO A 153 -0.43 2.16 13.89
N GLU A 154 -1.60 2.75 14.08
CA GLU A 154 -1.78 4.09 14.69
C GLU A 154 -1.76 4.00 16.23
N LEU A 155 -0.87 3.16 16.77
CA LEU A 155 -0.57 3.10 18.19
C LEU A 155 0.60 4.04 18.46
N GLU A 156 0.42 5.05 19.31
CA GLU A 156 1.45 6.08 19.61
C GLU A 156 2.85 5.50 19.95
N LYS A 157 2.90 4.31 20.55
CA LYS A 157 4.18 3.65 20.91
C LYS A 157 4.86 2.95 19.74
N LEU A 158 4.16 2.72 18.64
CA LEU A 158 4.60 2.06 17.42
C LEU A 158 4.46 2.96 16.18
N SER A 159 4.06 4.22 16.33
CA SER A 159 3.83 5.15 15.22
C SER A 159 5.10 5.53 14.45
N HIS A 160 6.27 5.11 14.93
CA HIS A 160 7.57 5.27 14.28
C HIS A 160 7.95 4.05 13.42
N THR A 161 7.15 2.98 13.44
CA THR A 161 7.44 1.74 12.69
C THR A 161 6.43 1.49 11.59
N ALA A 162 6.88 0.94 10.47
CA ALA A 162 6.01 0.42 9.41
C ALA A 162 6.45 -0.99 9.02
N GLU A 163 5.48 -1.87 8.77
CA GLU A 163 5.69 -3.14 8.09
C GLU A 163 5.67 -2.90 6.58
N LEU A 164 6.62 -3.47 5.85
CA LEU A 164 6.69 -3.34 4.39
C LEU A 164 6.75 -4.73 3.75
N THR A 165 5.94 -4.94 2.73
CA THR A 165 6.03 -6.11 1.85
C THR A 165 6.21 -5.66 0.41
N VAL A 166 7.03 -6.37 -0.36
CA VAL A 166 7.30 -6.07 -1.77
C VAL A 166 7.30 -7.35 -2.58
N GLY A 167 6.76 -7.29 -3.79
CA GLY A 167 6.71 -8.42 -4.69
C GLY A 167 6.63 -8.00 -6.15
N VAL A 168 7.20 -8.85 -7.02
CA VAL A 168 7.20 -8.69 -8.48
C VAL A 168 6.93 -10.05 -9.11
N LEU A 169 6.05 -10.07 -10.10
CA LEU A 169 5.75 -11.24 -10.92
C LEU A 169 7.03 -11.80 -11.55
N GLU A 170 7.17 -13.13 -11.62
CA GLU A 170 8.41 -13.80 -12.05
C GLU A 170 8.93 -13.30 -13.40
N ASP A 171 8.05 -13.17 -14.39
CA ASP A 171 8.40 -12.72 -15.76
C ASP A 171 8.97 -11.30 -15.82
N TYR A 172 8.74 -10.49 -14.77
CA TYR A 172 9.17 -9.09 -14.69
C TYR A 172 10.33 -8.87 -13.70
N ARG A 173 10.81 -9.93 -13.03
CA ARG A 173 11.99 -9.83 -12.15
C ARG A 173 13.26 -9.54 -12.94
N SER A 174 14.33 -9.15 -12.26
CA SER A 174 15.64 -8.79 -12.85
C SER A 174 15.65 -7.56 -13.79
N HIS A 175 14.56 -6.79 -13.86
CA HIS A 175 14.50 -5.50 -14.58
C HIS A 175 14.65 -4.28 -13.67
N GLY A 176 15.01 -4.47 -12.40
CA GLY A 176 15.16 -3.39 -11.40
C GLY A 176 13.84 -2.94 -10.74
N ILE A 177 12.68 -3.46 -11.18
CA ILE A 177 11.36 -3.10 -10.66
C ILE A 177 11.27 -3.21 -9.13
N GLY A 178 11.73 -4.33 -8.56
CA GLY A 178 11.68 -4.56 -7.11
C GLY A 178 12.47 -3.51 -6.33
N SER A 179 13.65 -3.13 -6.82
CA SER A 179 14.47 -2.09 -6.19
C SER A 179 13.79 -0.72 -6.25
N HIS A 180 13.23 -0.34 -7.39
CA HIS A 180 12.52 0.94 -7.52
C HIS A 180 11.25 0.98 -6.66
N LEU A 181 10.49 -0.12 -6.58
CA LEU A 181 9.35 -0.24 -5.67
C LEU A 181 9.78 -0.09 -4.22
N LEU A 182 10.79 -0.84 -3.78
CA LEU A 182 11.30 -0.75 -2.41
C LEU A 182 11.76 0.68 -2.09
N SER A 183 12.56 1.31 -2.95
CA SER A 183 12.99 2.70 -2.78
C SER A 183 11.80 3.65 -2.65
N ARG A 184 10.77 3.50 -3.49
CA ARG A 184 9.57 4.33 -3.42
C ARG A 184 8.83 4.17 -2.09
N GLY A 185 8.70 2.95 -1.61
CA GLY A 185 8.08 2.66 -0.31
C GLY A 185 8.86 3.27 0.86
N LEU A 186 10.19 3.15 0.86
CA LEU A 186 11.06 3.69 1.91
C LEU A 186 11.11 5.23 1.90
N GLU A 187 11.16 5.86 0.72
CA GLU A 187 11.07 7.33 0.57
C GLU A 187 9.76 7.87 1.14
N TRP A 188 8.65 7.19 0.83
CA TRP A 188 7.37 7.53 1.41
C TRP A 188 7.39 7.36 2.93
N ALA A 189 7.92 6.24 3.44
CA ALA A 189 7.99 5.98 4.86
C ALA A 189 8.77 7.09 5.62
N GLY A 190 9.99 7.41 5.15
CA GLY A 190 10.81 8.47 5.75
C GLY A 190 10.16 9.84 5.67
N SER A 191 9.47 10.15 4.56
CA SER A 191 8.74 11.41 4.39
C SER A 191 7.53 11.55 5.34
N ASN A 192 6.97 10.43 5.78
CA ASN A 192 5.87 10.37 6.74
C ASN A 192 6.33 10.23 8.20
N GLY A 193 7.66 10.25 8.44
CA GLY A 193 8.23 10.26 9.78
C GLY A 193 8.33 8.89 10.43
N TYR A 194 8.20 7.81 9.67
CA TYR A 194 8.61 6.49 10.14
C TYR A 194 10.14 6.49 10.29
N GLU A 195 10.61 5.96 11.40
CA GLU A 195 12.03 5.85 11.75
C GLU A 195 12.57 4.46 11.37
N ARG A 196 11.67 3.48 11.23
CA ARG A 196 12.03 2.07 11.05
C ARG A 196 11.02 1.31 10.22
N VAL A 197 11.51 0.45 9.35
CA VAL A 197 10.71 -0.45 8.52
C VAL A 197 11.11 -1.89 8.78
N TYR A 198 10.15 -2.81 8.85
CA TYR A 198 10.40 -4.22 9.12
C TYR A 198 9.54 -5.14 8.25
N GLN A 199 9.94 -6.41 8.19
CA GLN A 199 9.23 -7.48 7.48
C GLN A 199 9.63 -8.85 8.06
N SER A 200 8.73 -9.84 8.05
CA SER A 200 9.09 -11.24 8.29
C SER A 200 9.08 -12.07 7.00
N VAL A 201 10.16 -12.79 6.75
CA VAL A 201 10.32 -13.61 5.55
C VAL A 201 10.55 -15.08 5.94
N PRO A 202 9.84 -16.04 5.34
CA PRO A 202 10.14 -17.46 5.57
C PRO A 202 11.55 -17.81 5.08
N SER A 203 12.30 -18.60 5.85
CA SER A 203 13.70 -18.96 5.51
C SER A 203 13.82 -19.74 4.20
N SER A 204 12.73 -20.32 3.69
CA SER A 204 12.68 -20.95 2.36
C SER A 204 12.75 -19.94 1.21
N ASN A 205 12.56 -18.64 1.48
CA ASN A 205 12.57 -17.58 0.49
C ASN A 205 13.92 -16.84 0.48
N GLU A 206 14.96 -17.59 0.13
CA GLU A 206 16.35 -17.10 0.10
C GLU A 206 16.53 -15.90 -0.83
N GLU A 207 15.75 -15.81 -1.91
CA GLU A 207 15.82 -14.69 -2.86
C GLU A 207 15.33 -13.38 -2.25
N ALA A 208 14.22 -13.40 -1.50
CA ALA A 208 13.74 -12.20 -0.81
C ALA A 208 14.70 -11.76 0.30
N ILE A 209 15.26 -12.70 1.07
CA ILE A 209 16.26 -12.40 2.10
C ILE A 209 17.49 -11.75 1.46
N ALA A 210 18.06 -12.34 0.42
CA ALA A 210 19.22 -11.79 -0.29
C ALA A 210 18.91 -10.44 -0.95
N PHE A 211 17.69 -10.26 -1.46
CA PHE A 211 17.24 -8.98 -2.00
C PHE A 211 17.21 -7.90 -0.91
N LEU A 212 16.62 -8.18 0.25
CA LEU A 212 16.55 -7.23 1.37
C LEU A 212 17.95 -6.93 1.94
N GLU A 213 18.80 -7.94 2.15
CA GLU A 213 20.20 -7.76 2.56
C GLU A 213 20.98 -6.86 1.57
N GLY A 214 20.71 -7.01 0.27
CA GLY A 214 21.27 -6.17 -0.78
C GLY A 214 20.81 -4.70 -0.75
N HIS A 215 19.76 -4.39 0.01
CA HIS A 215 19.23 -3.04 0.25
C HIS A 215 19.41 -2.62 1.71
N ASP A 216 20.48 -3.10 2.36
CA ASP A 216 20.92 -2.72 3.70
C ASP A 216 19.98 -3.14 4.85
N TRP A 217 19.04 -4.06 4.61
CA TRP A 217 18.23 -4.63 5.69
C TRP A 217 19.07 -5.62 6.52
N GLU A 218 18.87 -5.59 7.84
CA GLU A 218 19.55 -6.48 8.78
C GLU A 218 18.57 -7.51 9.36
N THR A 219 19.06 -8.74 9.58
CA THR A 219 18.29 -9.76 10.33
C THR A 219 18.34 -9.47 11.83
N GLU A 220 17.17 -9.33 12.44
CA GLU A 220 17.04 -9.00 13.85
C GLU A 220 16.80 -10.22 14.74
N ALA A 221 16.03 -11.17 14.21
CA ALA A 221 15.65 -12.38 14.90
C ALA A 221 15.32 -13.49 13.90
N ILE A 222 15.52 -14.73 14.34
CA ILE A 222 15.05 -15.93 13.65
C ILE A 222 14.17 -16.71 14.62
N ARG A 223 12.97 -17.07 14.20
CA ARG A 223 12.10 -17.99 14.95
C ARG A 223 12.06 -19.35 14.27
N GLU A 224 12.61 -20.34 14.95
CA GLU A 224 12.68 -21.72 14.44
C GLU A 224 11.29 -22.33 14.24
N ASP A 225 11.12 -23.09 13.15
CA ASP A 225 9.91 -23.84 12.80
C ASP A 225 8.60 -23.01 12.89
N HIS A 226 8.69 -21.70 12.66
CA HIS A 226 7.57 -20.78 12.83
C HIS A 226 6.44 -21.04 11.83
N TYR A 227 6.81 -21.32 10.58
CA TYR A 227 5.88 -21.55 9.49
C TYR A 227 5.74 -23.04 9.16
N LYS A 228 4.52 -23.45 8.79
CA LYS A 228 4.25 -24.80 8.28
C LYS A 228 3.71 -24.74 6.85
N LEU A 229 4.54 -25.13 5.91
CA LEU A 229 4.40 -24.87 4.49
C LEU A 229 4.39 -26.19 3.72
N ASN A 230 3.26 -26.53 3.11
CA ASN A 230 3.10 -27.81 2.40
C ASN A 230 3.58 -29.03 3.22
N GLY A 231 3.36 -28.99 4.53
CA GLY A 231 3.75 -30.06 5.46
C GLY A 231 5.19 -30.01 5.99
N HIS A 232 6.02 -29.06 5.54
CA HIS A 232 7.39 -28.84 6.01
C HIS A 232 7.45 -27.60 6.91
N TYR A 233 8.39 -27.59 7.85
CA TYR A 233 8.62 -26.41 8.69
C TYR A 233 9.66 -25.49 8.04
N ALA A 234 9.46 -24.18 8.20
CA ALA A 234 10.43 -23.15 7.85
C ALA A 234 10.51 -22.13 8.97
N ASP A 235 11.69 -21.53 9.12
CA ASP A 235 11.93 -20.50 10.12
C ASP A 235 11.35 -19.16 9.64
N GLU A 236 11.00 -18.30 10.59
CA GLU A 236 10.70 -16.89 10.31
C GLU A 236 11.97 -16.07 10.47
N VAL A 237 12.42 -15.42 9.40
CA VAL A 237 13.54 -14.48 9.41
C VAL A 237 12.97 -13.07 9.49
N MET A 238 13.12 -12.44 10.65
CA MET A 238 12.64 -11.08 10.89
C MET A 238 13.74 -10.09 10.51
N MET A 239 13.47 -9.20 9.57
CA MET A 239 14.43 -8.23 9.06
C MET A 239 13.91 -6.80 9.25
N ALA A 240 14.83 -5.85 9.38
CA ALA A 240 14.48 -4.43 9.49
C ALA A 240 15.53 -3.51 8.86
N LEU A 241 15.10 -2.28 8.58
CA LEU A 241 15.90 -1.16 8.13
C LEU A 241 15.55 0.09 8.97
N GLU A 242 16.58 0.82 9.40
CA GLU A 242 16.44 2.15 10.01
C GLU A 242 16.51 3.22 8.89
N LEU A 243 15.61 4.20 8.92
CA LEU A 243 15.43 5.22 7.86
C LEU A 243 16.26 6.51 8.08
#